data_AF-A0A0P0Z254-F1
#
_entry.id   AF-A0A0P0Z254-F1
#
_cell.length_a   1.000
_cell.length_b   1.000
_cell.length_c   1.000
_cell.angle_alpha   90.00
_cell.angle_beta   90.00
_cell.angle_gamma   90.00
#
_symmetry.space_group_name_H-M   'P 1'
#
loop_
_entity.id
_entity.type
_entity.pdbx_description
1 polymer ?
#
loop_
_entity_poly.entity_id
_entity_poly.type
_entity_poly.pdbx_seq_one_letter_code
_entity_poly.pdbx_strand_id
1 'polypeptide(L)'
;MSDSWSTAPSPCVDICKYKRQGRCVGCTMTKAEKDAFPQSGSAEMKRDFILRVVERVSLERNPAFWAMAYRRKCAKEGVPCPLDEAGPDA
;
A
#
# COMPACT_ATOMS: atom_id res chain seq x y z
N MET A 1 11.71 13.48 13.07
CA MET A 1 10.44 13.32 12.33
C MET A 1 10.43 11.91 11.81
N SER A 2 9.59 11.07 12.41
CA SER A 2 9.46 9.68 12.03
C SER A 2 8.75 9.64 10.69
N ASP A 3 9.49 9.71 9.58
CA ASP A 3 8.91 9.56 8.25
C ASP A 3 8.58 8.07 8.06
N SER A 4 7.48 7.63 8.66
CA SER A 4 6.91 6.28 8.47
C SER A 4 6.77 5.92 6.99
N TRP A 5 6.56 6.96 6.16
CA TRP A 5 6.55 6.94 4.71
C TRP A 5 7.89 6.57 4.07
N SER A 6 9.03 6.96 4.64
CA SER A 6 10.36 6.59 4.12
C SER A 6 10.63 5.10 4.24
N THR A 7 10.15 4.47 5.31
CA THR A 7 10.27 3.02 5.57
C THR A 7 9.03 2.24 5.14
N ALA A 8 8.06 2.88 4.50
CA ALA A 8 6.80 2.26 4.13
C ALA A 8 7.04 1.06 3.19
N PRO A 9 6.50 -0.13 3.53
CA PRO A 9 6.62 -1.30 2.68
C PRO A 9 5.67 -1.19 1.47
N SER A 10 5.90 -2.04 0.47
CA SER A 10 5.07 -2.08 -0.74
C SER A 10 3.58 -2.30 -0.43
N PRO A 11 2.66 -1.57 -1.09
CA PRO A 11 1.21 -1.70 -0.89
C PRO A 11 0.59 -3.02 -1.41
N CYS A 12 1.36 -3.96 -1.99
CA CYS A 12 0.86 -5.33 -2.22
C CYS A 12 0.71 -6.04 -0.88
N VAL A 13 -0.49 -6.55 -0.63
CA VAL A 13 -0.89 -7.36 0.53
C VAL A 13 -0.52 -8.85 0.37
N ASP A 14 0.46 -9.14 -0.48
CA ASP A 14 1.05 -10.45 -0.82
C ASP A 14 0.08 -11.56 -1.25
N ILE A 15 -1.22 -11.28 -1.38
CA ILE A 15 -2.23 -12.13 -2.03
C ILE A 15 -2.29 -11.89 -3.54
N CYS A 16 -1.17 -11.48 -4.14
CA CYS A 16 -1.10 -10.92 -5.48
C CYS A 16 -1.60 -11.94 -6.54
N LYS A 17 -2.89 -11.86 -6.89
CA LYS A 17 -3.58 -12.73 -7.86
C LYS A 17 -4.15 -11.85 -8.96
N TYR A 18 -3.48 -11.84 -10.11
CA TYR A 18 -3.85 -11.00 -11.25
C TYR A 18 -5.02 -11.65 -12.02
N LYS A 19 -6.21 -11.09 -11.89
CA LYS A 19 -7.45 -11.55 -12.53
C LYS A 19 -8.19 -10.32 -13.05
N ARG A 20 -8.83 -10.43 -14.23
CA ARG A 20 -9.42 -9.31 -14.98
C ARG A 20 -8.39 -8.25 -15.40
N GLN A 21 -8.05 -8.22 -16.68
CA GLN A 21 -7.17 -7.20 -17.30
C GLN A 21 -5.80 -7.00 -16.62
N GLY A 22 -5.26 -8.04 -15.95
CA GLY A 22 -3.94 -7.97 -15.32
C GLY A 22 -3.88 -7.23 -13.97
N ARG A 23 -5.02 -6.94 -13.33
CA ARG A 23 -5.09 -6.28 -12.01
C ARG A 23 -5.15 -7.29 -10.86
N CYS A 24 -4.46 -6.97 -9.77
CA CYS A 24 -4.44 -7.77 -8.56
C CYS A 24 -5.79 -7.67 -7.81
N VAL A 25 -6.35 -8.80 -7.39
CA VAL A 25 -7.58 -8.81 -6.57
C VAL A 25 -7.39 -8.29 -5.14
N GLY A 26 -6.16 -8.09 -4.68
CA GLY A 26 -5.88 -7.53 -3.36
C GLY A 26 -5.73 -6.02 -3.41
N CYS A 27 -4.64 -5.57 -4.04
CA CYS A 27 -4.27 -4.17 -4.10
C CYS A 27 -4.72 -3.44 -5.37
N THR A 28 -5.46 -4.09 -6.29
CA THR A 28 -5.91 -3.53 -7.59
C THR A 28 -4.80 -3.10 -8.56
N MET A 29 -3.55 -3.13 -8.11
CA MET A 29 -2.37 -2.83 -8.91
C MET A 29 -2.13 -3.90 -9.98
N THR A 30 -1.54 -3.47 -11.08
CA THR A 30 -0.94 -4.36 -12.07
C THR A 30 0.41 -4.91 -11.60
N LYS A 31 0.89 -5.97 -12.25
CA LYS A 31 2.22 -6.53 -11.98
C LYS A 31 3.33 -5.50 -12.25
N ALA A 32 3.21 -4.75 -13.35
CA ALA A 32 4.16 -3.71 -13.71
C ALA A 32 4.24 -2.60 -12.65
N GLU A 33 3.10 -2.16 -12.10
CA GLU A 33 3.09 -1.19 -11.00
C GLU A 33 3.71 -1.74 -9.71
N LYS A 34 3.50 -3.03 -9.42
CA LYS A 34 4.15 -3.67 -8.26
C LYS A 34 5.67 -3.70 -8.41
N ASP A 35 6.15 -4.08 -9.59
CA ASP A 35 7.57 -4.21 -9.88
C ASP A 35 8.25 -2.83 -10.00
N ALA A 36 7.49 -1.80 -10.38
CA ALA A 36 7.96 -0.41 -10.45
C ALA A 36 7.95 0.32 -9.09
N PHE A 37 7.50 -0.32 -8.00
CA PHE A 37 7.44 0.35 -6.70
C PHE A 37 8.86 0.69 -6.19
N PRO A 38 9.16 1.96 -5.91
CA PRO A 38 10.49 2.37 -5.49
C PRO A 38 10.73 2.00 -4.01
N GLN A 39 11.22 0.79 -3.79
CA GLN A 39 11.48 0.26 -2.45
C GLN A 39 12.54 1.10 -1.69
N SER A 40 13.46 1.74 -2.42
CA SER A 40 14.49 2.67 -1.92
C SER A 40 14.21 4.15 -2.22
N GLY A 41 12.99 4.51 -2.65
CA GLY A 41 12.62 5.90 -2.97
C GLY A 41 12.31 6.77 -1.74
N SER A 42 12.22 8.09 -1.96
CA SER A 42 11.82 9.08 -0.95
C SER A 42 10.44 8.82 -0.36
N ALA A 43 10.21 9.25 0.89
CA ALA A 43 8.92 9.19 1.58
C ALA A 43 7.75 9.70 0.71
N GLU A 44 7.91 10.84 0.06
CA GLU A 44 6.88 11.46 -0.78
C GLU A 44 6.46 10.57 -1.95
N MET A 45 7.43 9.97 -2.66
CA MET A 45 7.15 9.05 -3.76
C MET A 45 6.37 7.82 -3.27
N LYS A 46 6.77 7.25 -2.13
CA LYS A 46 6.07 6.11 -1.52
C LYS A 46 4.66 6.50 -1.09
N ARG A 47 4.50 7.67 -0.47
CA ARG A 47 3.22 8.23 -0.02
C ARG A 47 2.26 8.39 -1.19
N ASP A 48 2.64 9.13 -2.22
CA ASP A 48 1.80 9.38 -3.39
C ASP A 48 1.40 8.07 -4.07
N PHE A 49 2.33 7.12 -4.14
CA PHE A 49 2.06 5.81 -4.70
C PHE A 49 1.03 5.03 -3.88
N ILE A 50 1.21 4.95 -2.56
CA ILE A 50 0.30 4.26 -1.66
C ILE A 50 -1.10 4.91 -1.70
N LEU A 51 -1.18 6.24 -1.66
CA LEU A 51 -2.46 6.96 -1.73
C LEU A 51 -3.24 6.66 -3.02
N ARG A 52 -2.55 6.64 -4.18
CA ARG A 52 -3.17 6.26 -5.46
C ARG A 52 -3.67 4.81 -5.48
N VAL A 53 -3.02 3.93 -4.73
CA VAL A 53 -3.47 2.54 -4.57
C VAL A 53 -4.69 2.49 -3.66
N VAL A 54 -4.67 3.20 -2.53
CA VAL A 54 -5.80 3.29 -1.59
C VAL A 54 -7.05 3.84 -2.28
N GLU A 55 -6.92 4.91 -3.06
CA GLU A 55 -8.02 5.51 -3.82
C GLU A 55 -8.64 4.48 -4.78
N ARG A 56 -7.82 3.79 -5.58
CA ARG A 56 -8.29 2.74 -6.50
C ARG A 56 -8.92 1.55 -5.77
N VAL A 57 -8.32 1.11 -4.68
CA VAL A 57 -8.88 0.06 -3.83
C VAL A 57 -10.22 0.51 -3.25
N SER A 58 -10.38 1.78 -2.89
CA SER A 58 -11.65 2.32 -2.36
C SER A 58 -12.76 2.39 -3.41
N LEU A 59 -12.40 2.54 -4.68
CA LEU A 59 -13.36 2.53 -5.80
C LEU A 59 -13.75 1.11 -6.23
N GLU A 60 -12.80 0.18 -6.28
CA GLU A 60 -13.04 -1.17 -6.81
C GLU A 60 -13.36 -2.20 -5.70
N ARG A 61 -12.95 -1.96 -4.45
CA ARG A 61 -12.90 -2.94 -3.36
C ARG A 61 -13.14 -2.30 -1.98
N ASN A 62 -13.02 -3.13 -0.93
CA ASN A 62 -13.13 -2.66 0.45
C ASN A 62 -11.75 -2.20 0.97
N PRO A 63 -11.54 -0.90 1.22
CA PRO A 63 -10.27 -0.36 1.70
C PRO A 63 -9.93 -0.84 3.12
N ALA A 64 -10.91 -1.20 3.95
CA ALA A 64 -10.68 -1.68 5.31
C ALA A 64 -9.93 -3.03 5.33
N PHE A 65 -10.27 -3.94 4.41
CA PHE A 65 -9.59 -5.24 4.30
C PHE A 65 -8.15 -5.07 3.83
N TRP A 66 -7.93 -4.18 2.84
CA TRP A 66 -6.59 -3.85 2.38
C TRP A 66 -5.76 -3.20 3.49
N ALA A 67 -6.32 -2.25 4.23
CA ALA A 67 -5.64 -1.57 5.34
C ALA A 67 -5.25 -2.56 6.46
N MET A 68 -6.13 -3.51 6.81
CA MET A 68 -5.80 -4.57 7.77
C MET A 68 -4.61 -5.43 7.30
N ALA A 69 -4.61 -5.86 6.04
CA ALA A 69 -3.53 -6.67 5.50
C ALA A 69 -2.23 -5.87 5.38
N TYR A 70 -2.31 -4.58 5.05
CA TYR A 70 -1.15 -3.69 4.99
C TYR A 70 -0.54 -3.46 6.39
N ARG A 71 -1.36 -3.28 7.42
CA ARG A 71 -0.90 -3.20 8.82
C ARG A 71 -0.15 -4.45 9.26
N ARG A 72 -0.66 -5.64 8.93
CA ARG A 72 0.03 -6.92 9.20
C ARG A 72 1.39 -6.97 8.51
N LYS A 73 1.50 -6.43 7.30
CA LYS A 73 2.76 -6.34 6.58
C LYS A 73 3.74 -5.39 7.28
N CYS A 74 3.28 -4.20 7.67
CA CYS A 74 4.11 -3.26 8.43
C CYS A 74 4.63 -3.88 9.73
N ALA A 75 3.76 -4.58 10.47
CA ALA A 75 4.15 -5.32 11.68
C ALA A 75 5.16 -6.44 11.40
N LYS A 76 5.01 -7.16 10.28
CA LYS A 76 5.95 -8.22 9.86
C LYS A 76 7.34 -7.67 9.52
N GLU A 77 7.38 -6.52 8.85
CA GLU A 77 8.62 -5.83 8.48
C GLU A 77 9.21 -5.02 9.67
N GLY A 78 8.47 -4.91 10.79
CA GLY A 78 8.91 -4.16 11.97
C GLY A 78 8.97 -2.64 11.76
N VAL A 79 8.22 -2.11 10.78
CA VAL A 79 8.20 -0.69 10.44
C VAL A 79 6.88 -0.04 10.86
N PRO A 80 6.89 1.25 11.25
CA PRO A 80 5.67 1.97 11.57
C PRO A 80 4.75 2.02 10.34
N CYS A 81 3.47 1.72 10.54
CA CYS A 81 2.49 1.72 9.46
C CYS A 81 2.07 3.16 9.13
N PRO A 82 2.35 3.68 7.92
CA PRO A 82 2.01 5.05 7.56
C PRO A 82 0.50 5.33 7.53
N LEU A 83 -0.34 4.29 7.41
CA LEU A 83 -1.80 4.42 7.46
C LEU A 83 -2.33 4.75 8.87
N ASP A 84 -1.58 4.41 9.91
CA ASP A 84 -1.99 4.70 11.29
C ASP A 84 -1.71 6.15 11.68
N GLU A 85 -0.72 6.80 11.04
CA GLU A 85 -0.49 8.24 11.13
C GLU A 85 -1.48 9.05 10.27
N ALA A 86 -2.11 8.43 9.26
CA ALA A 86 -3.06 9.07 8.35
C ALA A 86 -4.54 8.85 8.74
N GLY A 87 -4.82 8.39 9.96
CA GLY A 87 -6.19 8.19 10.45
C GLY A 87 -7.00 9.50 10.49
N PRO A 88 -8.34 9.44 10.36
CA PRO A 88 -9.23 10.61 10.25
C PRO A 88 -9.35 11.50 11.50
N ASP A 89 -8.49 11.31 12.49
CA ASP A 89 -8.50 12.01 13.79
C ASP A 89 -7.19 12.79 14.05
N ALA A 90 -6.63 13.40 12.99
CA ALA A 90 -5.58 14.43 13.10
C ALA A 90 -6.16 15.80 12.78
#